data_AF-A0ABD2QRQ9-F1
#
_entry.id   AF-A0ABD2QRQ9-F1
#
_cell.length_a   1.000
_cell.length_b   1.000
_cell.length_c   1.000
_cell.angle_alpha   90.00
_cell.angle_beta   90.00
_cell.angle_gamma   90.00
#
_symmetry.space_group_name_H-M   'P 1'
#
loop_
_entity.id
_entity.type
_entity.pdbx_description
1 polymer ?
#
loop_
_entity_poly.entity_id
_entity_poly.type
_entity_poly.pdbx_seq_one_letter_code
_entity_poly.pdbx_strand_id
1 'polypeptide(L)'
;MAYHAGDNDGDGQNRRLYNPYQDLQVPIQKLYKLPTSPEFLFKEESLAQRRSWGENLTFYTGIGYLSGSLVGAGKGFIEGVKASEPGDTLKLRVNRILNGSGHAGRKFGNRVGVIGLMYAGLESGMVAIRDTDDVINSVVAGLGTGAFYRAAAGLRSAAVAGVIGGAVVGLGVAAKQAMKRYVPI
;
A
#
# COMPACT_ATOMS: atom_id res chain seq x y z
N MET A 1 48.71 17.50 11.78
CA MET A 1 47.53 16.99 12.50
C MET A 1 46.55 16.51 11.45
N ALA A 2 46.58 15.21 11.12
CA ALA A 2 45.73 14.65 10.08
C ALA A 2 44.36 14.32 10.68
N TYR A 3 43.31 14.98 10.19
CA TYR A 3 41.94 14.65 10.53
C TYR A 3 41.57 13.33 9.84
N HIS A 4 41.58 12.23 10.59
CA HIS A 4 40.87 11.01 10.24
C HIS A 4 39.38 11.25 10.46
N ALA A 5 38.65 11.63 9.40
CA ALA A 5 37.21 11.48 9.37
C ALA A 5 36.91 10.05 8.93
N GLY A 6 36.32 9.25 9.83
CA GLY A 6 35.82 7.92 9.48
C GLY A 6 34.72 8.05 8.44
N ASP A 7 34.96 7.54 7.24
CA ASP A 7 33.93 7.28 6.25
C ASP A 7 33.01 6.20 6.85
N ASN A 8 31.83 6.62 7.33
CA ASN A 8 30.75 5.70 7.67
C ASN A 8 30.24 5.11 6.35
N ASP A 9 30.67 3.88 6.06
CA ASP A 9 30.29 3.04 4.91
C ASP A 9 28.81 2.61 4.94
N GLY A 10 27.88 3.57 4.95
CA GLY A 10 26.44 3.37 4.72
C GLY A 10 25.95 3.86 3.36
N ASP A 11 26.77 4.64 2.64
CA ASP A 11 26.35 5.45 1.48
C ASP A 11 26.59 4.78 0.12
N GLY A 12 27.11 3.54 0.13
CA GLY A 12 27.45 2.77 -1.07
C GLY A 12 26.27 2.06 -1.74
N GLN A 13 25.11 1.95 -1.07
CA GLN A 13 23.97 1.20 -1.60
C GLN A 13 23.18 1.95 -2.69
N ASN A 14 23.22 3.29 -2.70
CA ASN A 14 22.44 4.15 -3.62
C ASN A 14 23.32 4.87 -4.66
N ARG A 15 24.55 4.41 -4.89
CA ARG A 15 25.45 5.01 -5.87
C ARG A 15 25.97 3.96 -6.84
N ARG A 16 25.70 4.16 -8.14
CA ARG A 16 26.20 3.32 -9.22
C ARG A 16 27.52 3.90 -9.73
N LEU A 17 28.57 3.08 -9.68
CA LEU A 17 29.85 3.43 -10.27
C LEU A 17 29.75 3.28 -11.80
N TYR A 18 29.82 4.40 -12.53
CA TYR A 18 29.89 4.46 -13.99
C TYR A 18 31.26 5.00 -14.40
N ASN A 19 32.24 4.11 -14.58
CA ASN A 19 33.60 4.51 -14.97
C ASN A 19 33.91 4.04 -16.41
N PRO A 20 33.79 4.92 -17.43
CA PRO A 20 34.12 4.58 -18.81
C PRO A 20 35.64 4.44 -19.06
N TYR A 21 36.49 4.80 -18.09
CA TYR A 21 37.95 4.77 -18.21
C TYR A 21 38.58 3.80 -17.20
N GLN A 22 37.90 2.70 -16.87
CA GLN A 22 38.38 1.71 -15.90
C GLN A 22 39.77 1.14 -16.22
N ASP A 23 40.13 1.09 -17.50
CA ASP A 23 41.41 0.56 -17.98
C ASP A 23 42.56 1.57 -17.84
N LEU A 24 42.24 2.83 -17.55
CA LEU A 24 43.20 3.90 -17.31
C LEU A 24 43.24 4.13 -15.79
N GLN A 25 44.34 3.76 -15.12
CA GLN A 25 44.50 3.93 -13.67
C GLN A 25 44.55 5.42 -13.29
N VAL A 26 43.39 6.06 -13.26
CA VAL A 26 43.23 7.46 -12.89
C VAL A 26 42.76 7.57 -11.44
N PRO A 27 43.33 8.49 -10.64
CA PRO A 27 43.00 8.66 -9.22
C PRO A 27 41.60 9.27 -8.96
N ILE A 28 40.79 9.51 -9.99
CA ILE A 28 39.58 10.35 -9.93
C ILE A 28 38.28 9.53 -9.86
N GLN A 29 38.28 8.39 -9.17
CA GLN A 29 37.15 7.44 -9.15
C GLN A 29 35.88 7.98 -8.46
N LYS A 30 36.00 8.99 -7.59
CA LYS A 30 34.85 9.57 -6.84
C LYS A 30 33.85 10.29 -7.75
N LEU A 31 34.28 10.88 -8.87
CA LEU A 31 33.39 11.63 -9.78
C LEU A 31 32.43 10.73 -10.57
N TYR A 32 32.71 9.44 -10.62
CA TYR A 32 31.98 8.45 -11.40
C TYR A 32 30.95 7.68 -10.56
N LYS A 33 30.78 8.04 -9.28
CA LYS A 33 29.75 7.46 -8.41
C LYS A 33 28.46 8.25 -8.58
N LEU A 34 27.63 7.88 -9.56
CA LEU A 34 26.36 8.55 -9.80
C LEU A 34 25.32 8.08 -8.79
N PRO A 35 24.53 8.99 -8.19
CA PRO A 35 23.40 8.60 -7.37
C PRO A 35 22.35 7.90 -8.23
N THR A 36 21.84 6.76 -7.76
CA THR A 36 20.75 6.01 -8.42
C THR A 36 19.37 6.54 -8.03
N SER A 37 19.32 7.56 -7.19
CA SER A 37 18.11 8.28 -6.77
C SER A 37 18.25 9.77 -7.07
N PRO A 38 17.16 10.47 -7.42
CA PRO A 38 17.19 11.91 -7.60
C PRO A 38 17.63 12.60 -6.30
N GLU A 39 18.68 13.42 -6.39
CA GLU A 39 19.15 14.24 -5.29
C GLU A 39 18.42 15.57 -5.33
N PHE A 40 17.59 15.84 -4.32
CA PHE A 40 16.78 17.05 -4.28
C PHE A 40 17.62 18.23 -3.83
N LEU A 41 17.60 19.30 -4.62
CA LEU A 41 18.24 20.56 -4.27
C LEU A 41 17.50 21.26 -3.13
N PHE A 42 16.20 21.02 -3.01
CA PHE A 42 15.33 21.61 -1.99
C PHE A 42 14.76 20.52 -1.09
N LYS A 43 14.83 20.74 0.23
CA LYS A 43 14.23 19.82 1.21
C LYS A 43 12.71 19.74 1.00
N GLU A 44 12.10 20.81 0.56
CA GLU A 44 10.68 20.94 0.28
C GLU A 44 10.25 20.01 -0.87
N GLU A 45 11.06 19.88 -1.93
CA GLU A 45 10.78 18.95 -3.04
C GLU A 45 10.93 17.48 -2.61
N SER A 46 11.92 17.19 -1.74
CA SER A 46 12.09 15.84 -1.18
C SER A 46 10.90 15.40 -0.32
N LEU A 47 10.25 16.36 0.35
CA LEU A 47 9.04 16.15 1.14
C LEU A 47 7.79 16.08 0.26
N ALA A 48 7.70 16.88 -0.79
CA ALA A 48 6.58 16.83 -1.75
C ALA A 48 6.49 15.49 -2.50
N GLN A 49 7.62 14.80 -2.69
CA GLN A 49 7.64 13.46 -3.29
C GLN A 49 7.21 12.35 -2.31
N ARG A 50 7.25 12.60 -0.99
CA ARG A 50 6.61 11.73 0.02
C ARG A 50 5.19 12.21 0.26
N ARG A 51 4.22 11.45 -0.24
CA ARG A 51 2.79 11.75 -0.10
C ARG A 51 2.43 12.09 1.35
N SER A 52 1.74 13.21 1.56
CA SER A 52 1.39 13.68 2.90
C SER A 52 0.50 12.68 3.63
N TRP A 53 0.58 12.65 4.96
CA TRP A 53 -0.21 11.78 5.82
C TRP A 53 -1.70 11.74 5.44
N GLY A 54 -2.31 12.91 5.29
CA GLY A 54 -3.73 13.03 4.94
C GLY A 54 -4.04 12.59 3.51
N GLU A 55 -3.07 12.72 2.60
CA GLU A 55 -3.20 12.28 1.22
C GLU A 55 -3.17 10.76 1.13
N ASN A 56 -2.29 10.09 1.87
CA ASN A 56 -2.27 8.63 1.99
C ASN A 56 -3.58 8.12 2.60
N LEU A 57 -4.03 8.74 3.69
CA LEU A 57 -5.28 8.37 4.37
C LEU A 57 -6.49 8.44 3.43
N THR A 58 -6.65 9.56 2.73
CA THR A 58 -7.76 9.77 1.80
C THR A 58 -7.67 8.84 0.60
N PHE A 59 -6.45 8.58 0.12
CA PHE A 59 -6.22 7.71 -1.03
C PHE A 59 -6.52 6.25 -0.73
N TYR A 60 -5.98 5.68 0.34
CA TYR A 60 -6.21 4.29 0.72
C TYR A 60 -7.67 4.06 1.13
N THR A 61 -8.27 5.00 1.86
CA THR A 61 -9.69 4.94 2.22
C THR A 61 -10.57 5.03 0.97
N GLY A 62 -10.28 5.97 0.07
CA GLY A 62 -11.06 6.19 -1.15
C GLY A 62 -10.99 5.01 -2.11
N ILE A 63 -9.78 4.53 -2.42
CA ILE A 63 -9.60 3.35 -3.27
C ILE A 63 -10.19 2.10 -2.61
N GLY A 64 -9.99 1.92 -1.30
CA GLY A 64 -10.59 0.82 -0.55
C GLY A 64 -12.12 0.84 -0.62
N TYR A 65 -12.73 2.02 -0.44
CA TYR A 65 -14.17 2.18 -0.52
C TYR A 65 -14.69 1.90 -1.93
N LEU A 66 -14.07 2.46 -2.96
CA LEU A 66 -14.50 2.29 -4.35
C LEU A 66 -14.32 0.85 -4.83
N SER A 67 -13.17 0.22 -4.56
CA SER A 67 -12.92 -1.19 -4.90
C SER A 67 -13.88 -2.14 -4.17
N GLY A 68 -14.09 -1.93 -2.87
CA GLY A 68 -15.07 -2.68 -2.08
C GLY A 68 -16.50 -2.47 -2.59
N SER A 69 -16.85 -1.25 -3.01
CA SER A 69 -18.17 -0.93 -3.56
C SER A 69 -18.41 -1.61 -4.90
N LEU A 70 -17.42 -1.63 -5.79
CA LEU A 70 -17.51 -2.30 -7.09
C LEU A 70 -17.73 -3.81 -6.92
N VAL A 71 -16.93 -4.46 -6.07
CA VAL A 71 -17.06 -5.89 -5.78
C VAL A 71 -18.42 -6.19 -5.12
N GLY A 72 -18.83 -5.37 -4.14
CA GLY A 72 -20.12 -5.50 -3.46
C GLY A 72 -21.30 -5.31 -4.41
N ALA A 73 -21.23 -4.32 -5.29
CA ALA A 73 -22.27 -4.03 -6.27
C ALA A 73 -22.40 -5.15 -7.30
N GLY A 74 -21.27 -5.66 -7.82
CA GLY A 74 -21.26 -6.81 -8.73
C GLY A 74 -21.87 -8.06 -8.09
N LYS A 75 -21.52 -8.35 -6.83
CA LYS A 75 -22.13 -9.44 -6.07
C LYS A 75 -23.64 -9.23 -5.89
N GLY A 76 -24.06 -8.06 -5.43
CA GLY A 76 -25.47 -7.73 -5.20
C GLY A 76 -26.30 -7.70 -6.48
N PHE A 77 -25.67 -7.39 -7.61
CA PHE A 77 -26.28 -7.50 -8.93
C PHE A 77 -26.57 -8.97 -9.29
N ILE A 78 -25.58 -9.86 -9.14
CA ILE A 78 -25.75 -11.29 -9.40
C ILE A 78 -26.83 -11.89 -8.49
N GLU A 79 -26.82 -11.55 -7.20
CA GLU A 79 -27.83 -11.99 -6.25
C GLU A 79 -29.22 -11.45 -6.62
N GLY A 80 -29.34 -10.18 -7.01
CA GLY A 80 -30.59 -9.57 -7.46
C GLY A 80 -31.15 -10.20 -8.74
N VAL A 81 -30.27 -10.56 -9.69
CA VAL A 81 -30.65 -11.26 -10.93
C VAL A 81 -31.13 -12.68 -10.63
N LYS A 82 -30.42 -13.42 -9.76
CA LYS A 82 -30.80 -14.79 -9.36
C LYS A 82 -32.10 -14.83 -8.55
N ALA A 83 -32.35 -13.81 -7.73
CA ALA A 83 -33.58 -13.69 -6.95
C ALA A 83 -34.77 -13.14 -7.76
N SER A 84 -34.62 -12.92 -9.07
CA SER A 84 -35.72 -12.48 -9.94
C SER A 84 -36.57 -13.68 -10.35
N GLU A 85 -37.87 -13.65 -10.09
CA GLU A 85 -38.77 -14.77 -10.43
C GLU A 85 -39.27 -14.69 -11.88
N PRO A 86 -39.45 -15.82 -12.57
CA PRO A 86 -40.06 -15.87 -13.89
C PRO A 86 -41.56 -15.54 -13.76
N GLY A 87 -41.89 -14.25 -13.91
CA GLY A 87 -43.23 -13.69 -13.70
C GLY A 87 -43.19 -12.23 -13.23
N ASP A 88 -42.04 -11.77 -12.71
CA ASP A 88 -41.85 -10.39 -12.31
C ASP A 88 -41.92 -9.43 -13.50
N THR A 89 -42.62 -8.31 -13.31
CA THR A 89 -42.58 -7.20 -14.27
C THR A 89 -41.16 -6.63 -14.36
N LEU A 90 -40.78 -6.11 -15.54
CA LEU A 90 -39.46 -5.50 -15.75
C LEU A 90 -39.12 -4.43 -14.69
N LYS A 91 -40.12 -3.68 -14.21
CA LYS A 91 -39.95 -2.68 -13.15
C LYS A 91 -39.55 -3.29 -11.80
N LEU A 92 -40.21 -4.37 -11.39
CA LEU A 92 -39.91 -5.08 -10.14
C LEU A 92 -38.51 -5.70 -10.19
N ARG A 93 -38.16 -6.30 -11.33
CA ARG A 93 -36.85 -6.91 -11.57
C ARG A 93 -35.72 -5.89 -11.48
N VAL A 94 -35.86 -4.75 -12.16
CA VAL A 94 -34.86 -3.68 -12.11
C VAL A 94 -34.71 -3.11 -10.70
N ASN A 95 -35.82 -2.86 -9.99
CA ASN A 95 -35.76 -2.33 -8.62
C ASN A 95 -35.04 -3.31 -7.67
N ARG A 96 -35.34 -4.61 -7.76
CA ARG A 96 -34.67 -5.63 -6.95
C ARG A 96 -33.16 -5.67 -7.21
N ILE A 97 -32.76 -5.66 -8.48
CA ILE A 97 -31.34 -5.65 -8.87
C ILE A 97 -30.63 -4.38 -8.39
N LEU A 98 -31.26 -3.22 -8.53
CA LEU A 98 -30.67 -1.94 -8.12
C LEU A 98 -30.55 -1.85 -6.60
N ASN A 99 -31.57 -2.28 -5.86
CA ASN A 99 -31.55 -2.31 -4.41
C ASN A 99 -30.53 -3.33 -3.88
N GLY A 100 -30.45 -4.51 -4.50
CA GLY A 100 -29.47 -5.55 -4.17
C GLY A 100 -28.03 -5.08 -4.40
N SER A 101 -27.73 -4.56 -5.59
CA SER A 101 -26.40 -4.05 -5.93
C SER A 101 -26.01 -2.82 -5.11
N GLY A 102 -26.90 -1.84 -4.94
CA GLY A 102 -26.63 -0.63 -4.15
C GLY A 102 -26.41 -0.92 -2.67
N HIS A 103 -27.24 -1.77 -2.07
CA HIS A 103 -27.11 -2.14 -0.66
C HIS A 103 -25.83 -2.95 -0.41
N ALA A 104 -25.54 -3.94 -1.26
CA ALA A 104 -24.32 -4.74 -1.15
C ALA A 104 -23.06 -3.89 -1.43
N GLY A 105 -23.09 -3.01 -2.43
CA GLY A 105 -22.02 -2.06 -2.75
C GLY A 105 -21.66 -1.19 -1.55
N ARG A 106 -22.63 -0.47 -0.96
CA ARG A 106 -22.41 0.34 0.25
C ARG A 106 -21.87 -0.48 1.42
N LYS A 107 -22.41 -1.67 1.66
CA LYS A 107 -22.01 -2.53 2.77
C LYS A 107 -20.55 -2.99 2.64
N PHE A 108 -20.13 -3.44 1.46
CA PHE A 108 -18.75 -3.85 1.22
C PHE A 108 -17.81 -2.66 1.14
N GLY A 109 -18.20 -1.59 0.45
CA GLY A 109 -17.45 -0.33 0.37
C GLY A 109 -17.10 0.23 1.74
N ASN A 110 -18.09 0.41 2.62
CA ASN A 110 -17.85 0.91 3.98
C ASN A 110 -16.89 0.02 4.77
N ARG A 111 -17.01 -1.31 4.64
CA ARG A 111 -16.14 -2.25 5.37
C ARG A 111 -14.69 -2.17 4.89
N VAL A 112 -14.47 -2.21 3.59
CA VAL A 112 -13.12 -2.16 2.99
C VAL A 112 -12.51 -0.77 3.16
N GLY A 113 -13.30 0.29 3.02
CA GLY A 113 -12.87 1.67 3.27
C GLY A 113 -12.38 1.89 4.70
N VAL A 114 -13.11 1.37 5.72
CA VAL A 114 -12.66 1.44 7.11
C VAL A 114 -11.36 0.64 7.34
N ILE A 115 -11.22 -0.54 6.74
CA ILE A 115 -9.95 -1.30 6.81
C ILE A 115 -8.81 -0.50 6.18
N GLY A 116 -9.03 0.13 5.03
CA GLY A 116 -8.05 1.00 4.37
C GLY A 116 -7.68 2.23 5.21
N LEU A 117 -8.65 2.83 5.90
CA LEU A 117 -8.43 3.94 6.81
C LEU A 117 -7.58 3.53 8.02
N MET A 118 -7.87 2.37 8.60
CA MET A 118 -7.12 1.82 9.73
C MET A 118 -5.69 1.44 9.33
N TYR A 119 -5.52 0.84 8.13
CA TYR A 119 -4.20 0.54 7.58
C TYR A 119 -3.39 1.81 7.39
N ALA A 120 -3.95 2.82 6.73
CA ALA A 120 -3.26 4.09 6.47
C ALA A 120 -2.93 4.83 7.78
N GLY A 121 -3.82 4.77 8.78
CA GLY A 121 -3.56 5.32 10.11
C GLY A 121 -2.40 4.62 10.84
N LEU A 122 -2.35 3.29 10.79
CA LEU A 122 -1.30 2.50 11.43
C LEU A 122 0.05 2.60 10.69
N GLU A 123 0.04 2.51 9.37
CA GLU A 123 1.22 2.71 8.51
C GLU A 123 1.86 4.07 8.80
N SER A 124 1.04 5.10 8.79
CA SER A 124 1.48 6.46 9.07
C SER A 124 2.00 6.70 10.49
N GLY A 125 1.32 6.12 11.50
CA GLY A 125 1.77 6.21 12.88
C GLY A 125 3.12 5.52 13.08
N MET A 126 3.38 4.43 12.37
CA MET A 126 4.66 3.74 12.44
C MET A 126 5.77 4.44 11.66
N VAL A 127 5.48 5.08 10.52
CA VAL A 127 6.46 5.94 9.82
C VAL A 127 6.89 7.11 10.72
N ALA A 128 5.95 7.73 11.44
CA ALA A 128 6.25 8.84 12.35
C ALA A 128 7.12 8.43 13.57
N ILE A 129 7.10 7.16 13.97
CA ILE A 129 7.88 6.66 15.13
C ILE A 129 9.22 6.06 14.69
N ARG A 130 9.32 5.49 13.48
CA ARG A 130 10.44 4.62 13.09
C ARG A 130 11.23 5.08 11.86
N ASP A 131 10.78 6.12 11.16
CA ASP A 131 11.44 6.78 10.02
C ASP A 131 11.99 5.84 8.92
N THR A 132 11.42 4.62 8.81
CA THR A 132 11.85 3.56 7.89
C THR A 132 10.63 2.80 7.34
N ASP A 133 10.54 2.72 6.02
CA ASP A 133 9.54 1.96 5.26
C ASP A 133 10.05 0.54 4.96
N ASP A 134 10.03 -0.34 5.96
CA ASP A 134 10.43 -1.74 5.81
C ASP A 134 9.22 -2.69 5.63
N VAL A 135 9.45 -3.78 4.90
CA VAL A 135 8.49 -4.89 4.68
C VAL A 135 7.86 -5.40 5.98
N ILE A 136 8.65 -5.44 7.05
CA ILE A 136 8.22 -5.87 8.38
C ILE A 136 7.19 -4.91 8.97
N ASN A 137 7.33 -3.60 8.71
CA ASN A 137 6.44 -2.57 9.22
C ASN A 137 5.06 -2.68 8.56
N SER A 138 5.02 -2.88 7.24
CA SER A 138 3.76 -3.10 6.51
C SER A 138 3.06 -4.39 6.96
N VAL A 139 3.80 -5.48 7.18
CA VAL A 139 3.22 -6.76 7.64
C VAL A 139 2.66 -6.64 9.05
N VAL A 140 3.37 -5.98 9.97
CA VAL A 140 2.87 -5.70 11.33
C VAL A 140 1.67 -4.76 11.29
N ALA A 141 1.66 -3.76 10.41
CA ALA A 141 0.50 -2.89 10.18
C ALA A 141 -0.71 -3.70 9.71
N GLY A 142 -0.53 -4.61 8.75
CA GLY A 142 -1.57 -5.49 8.23
C GLY A 142 -2.13 -6.45 9.29
N LEU A 143 -1.25 -7.06 10.09
CA LEU A 143 -1.62 -7.91 11.21
C LEU A 143 -2.40 -7.12 12.28
N GLY A 144 -1.90 -5.94 12.66
CA GLY A 144 -2.53 -5.06 13.64
C GLY A 144 -3.88 -4.52 13.16
N THR A 145 -3.98 -4.12 11.90
CA THR A 145 -5.23 -3.65 11.28
C THR A 145 -6.29 -4.75 11.30
N GLY A 146 -5.92 -5.96 10.88
CA GLY A 146 -6.83 -7.11 10.86
C GLY A 146 -7.30 -7.51 12.25
N ALA A 147 -6.39 -7.56 13.22
CA ALA A 147 -6.71 -7.87 14.60
C ALA A 147 -7.60 -6.79 15.23
N PHE A 148 -7.29 -5.50 15.03
CA PHE A 148 -8.04 -4.39 15.62
C PHE A 148 -9.43 -4.22 14.99
N TYR A 149 -9.56 -4.36 13.67
CA TYR A 149 -10.85 -4.28 12.97
C TYR A 149 -11.86 -5.33 13.48
N ARG A 150 -11.39 -6.51 13.88
CA ARG A 150 -12.23 -7.58 14.43
C ARG A 150 -12.11 -7.78 15.94
N ALA A 151 -11.38 -6.94 16.66
CA ALA A 151 -11.27 -7.02 18.11
C ALA A 151 -12.65 -6.93 18.80
N ALA A 152 -13.52 -6.04 18.30
CA ALA A 152 -14.88 -5.88 18.80
C ALA A 152 -15.81 -7.07 18.50
N ALA A 153 -15.45 -7.96 17.57
CA ALA A 153 -16.20 -9.18 17.23
C ALA A 153 -15.69 -10.44 17.96
N GLY A 154 -14.68 -10.29 18.84
CA GLY A 154 -14.14 -11.34 19.71
C GLY A 154 -12.75 -11.84 19.32
N LEU A 155 -12.03 -12.38 20.29
CA LEU A 155 -10.60 -12.71 20.19
C LEU A 155 -10.24 -13.70 19.06
N ARG A 156 -11.05 -14.74 18.86
CA ARG A 156 -10.86 -15.70 17.75
C ARG A 156 -10.99 -15.03 16.38
N SER A 157 -11.92 -14.09 16.29
CA SER A 157 -12.21 -13.37 15.05
C SER A 157 -11.11 -12.36 14.72
N ALA A 158 -10.51 -11.74 15.75
CA ALA A 158 -9.35 -10.87 15.65
C ALA A 158 -8.09 -11.63 15.21
N ALA A 159 -7.83 -12.82 15.77
CA ALA A 159 -6.70 -13.64 15.36
C ALA A 159 -6.76 -14.04 13.87
N VAL A 160 -7.92 -14.52 13.41
CA VAL A 160 -8.13 -14.91 12.00
C VAL A 160 -8.02 -13.70 11.08
N ALA A 161 -8.64 -12.58 11.45
CA ALA A 161 -8.57 -11.36 10.65
C ALA A 161 -7.15 -10.77 10.62
N GLY A 162 -6.39 -10.89 11.71
CA GLY A 162 -4.98 -10.58 11.76
C GLY A 162 -4.18 -11.39 10.75
N VAL A 163 -4.25 -12.73 10.81
CA VAL A 163 -3.53 -13.61 9.86
C VAL A 163 -3.89 -13.31 8.40
N ILE A 164 -5.17 -13.11 8.10
CA ILE A 164 -5.61 -12.75 6.74
C ILE A 164 -5.04 -11.40 6.32
N GLY A 165 -5.10 -10.39 7.19
CA GLY A 165 -4.53 -9.06 6.93
C GLY A 165 -3.03 -9.12 6.68
N GLY A 166 -2.29 -9.87 7.50
CA GLY A 166 -0.85 -10.08 7.33
C GLY A 166 -0.50 -10.82 6.03
N ALA A 167 -1.27 -11.84 5.66
CA ALA A 167 -1.06 -12.58 4.40
C ALA A 167 -1.27 -11.69 3.17
N VAL A 168 -2.33 -10.88 3.16
CA VAL A 168 -2.64 -9.96 2.05
C VAL A 168 -1.53 -8.92 1.90
N VAL A 169 -1.07 -8.31 2.99
CA VAL A 169 0.02 -7.33 2.92
C VAL A 169 1.35 -8.00 2.55
N GLY A 170 1.64 -9.18 3.09
CA GLY A 170 2.83 -9.96 2.74
C GLY A 170 2.91 -10.29 1.25
N LEU A 171 1.79 -10.71 0.64
CA LEU A 171 1.70 -10.93 -0.80
C LEU A 171 1.90 -9.63 -1.60
N GLY A 172 1.29 -8.53 -1.14
CA GLY A 172 1.45 -7.22 -1.79
C GLY A 172 2.90 -6.74 -1.80
N VAL A 173 3.63 -6.92 -0.69
CA VAL A 173 5.04 -6.55 -0.61
C VAL A 173 5.93 -7.46 -1.46
N ALA A 174 5.67 -8.77 -1.44
CA ALA A 174 6.38 -9.71 -2.32
C ALA A 174 6.17 -9.38 -3.80
N ALA A 175 4.95 -9.01 -4.20
CA ALA A 175 4.65 -8.56 -5.56
C ALA A 175 5.40 -7.27 -5.93
N LYS A 176 5.45 -6.28 -5.02
CA LYS A 176 6.23 -5.04 -5.21
C LYS A 176 7.72 -5.34 -5.38
N GLN A 177 8.25 -6.26 -4.58
CA GLN A 177 9.66 -6.67 -4.64
C GLN A 177 9.98 -7.44 -5.94
N ALA A 178 9.05 -8.28 -6.41
CA ALA A 178 9.17 -8.97 -7.69
C ALA A 178 9.12 -8.00 -8.88
N MET A 179 8.24 -6.99 -8.86
CA MET A 179 8.16 -5.98 -9.91
C MET A 179 9.43 -5.12 -9.99
N LYS A 180 9.98 -4.69 -8.85
CA LYS A 180 11.27 -3.98 -8.82
C LYS A 180 12.42 -4.80 -9.40
N ARG A 181 12.33 -6.13 -9.39
CA ARG A 181 13.34 -7.02 -9.98
C ARG A 181 13.24 -7.11 -11.50
N TYR A 182 12.06 -6.82 -12.08
CA TYR A 182 11.80 -6.96 -13.52
C TYR A 182 11.81 -5.62 -14.28
N VAL A 183 11.67 -4.48 -13.59
CA VAL A 183 11.75 -3.15 -14.20
C VAL A 183 13.09 -2.52 -13.86
N PRO A 184 14.07 -2.48 -14.78
CA PRO A 184 15.27 -1.69 -14.59
C PRO A 184 14.90 -0.20 -14.72
N ILE A 185 14.96 0.53 -13.63
CA ILE A 185 15.03 2.00 -13.61
C ILE A 185 16.45 2.38 -13.22
#